data_AF-A0A814WYZ3-F1
#
_entry.id   AF-A0A814WYZ3-F1
#
_cell.length_a   1.000
_cell.length_b   1.000
_cell.length_c   1.000
_cell.angle_alpha   90.00
_cell.angle_beta   90.00
_cell.angle_gamma   90.00
#
_symmetry.space_group_name_H-M   'P 1'
#
loop_
_entity.id
_entity.type
_entity.pdbx_description
1 polymer ?
#
loop_
_entity_poly.entity_id
_entity_poly.type
_entity_poly.pdbx_seq_one_letter_code
_entity_poly.pdbx_strand_id
1 'polypeptide(L)'
;MTTKPFADISKFSSFVEEDEVLFSPGSTFQIKDVELLSDGMSLIKLKLCYEEFIEQLLKSLTNHFDHKSPLINFGQLLYQANQYDNAQHYYEFLMNTLPSDHEYYSLINEKLINMKNERSKIYILL
;
A
#
# COMPACT_ATOMS: atom_id res chain seq x y z
N MET A 1 24.03 -5.88 18.46
CA MET A 1 23.63 -4.54 18.91
C MET A 1 22.34 -4.18 18.20
N THR A 2 21.24 -4.06 18.93
CA THR A 2 19.93 -3.67 18.39
C THR A 2 19.93 -2.16 18.27
N THR A 3 20.12 -1.63 17.06
CA THR A 3 19.89 -0.21 16.79
C THR A 3 18.41 0.06 17.05
N LYS A 4 18.09 1.06 17.88
CA LYS A 4 16.72 1.56 17.93
C LYS A 4 16.41 2.07 16.52
N PRO A 5 15.38 1.57 15.83
CA PRO A 5 15.07 1.97 14.45
C PRO A 5 14.45 3.37 14.40
N PHE A 6 14.47 4.10 15.52
CA PHE A 6 13.89 5.41 15.67
C PHE A 6 14.76 6.29 16.57
N ALA A 7 14.71 7.59 16.32
CA ALA A 7 15.35 8.63 17.12
C ALA A 7 14.30 9.70 17.50
N ASP A 8 14.30 10.10 18.77
CA ASP A 8 13.57 11.30 19.21
C ASP A 8 14.27 12.54 18.65
N ILE A 9 13.51 13.31 17.88
CA ILE A 9 13.96 14.55 17.26
C ILE A 9 13.12 15.75 17.71
N SER A 10 12.29 15.63 18.75
CA SER A 10 11.43 16.71 19.24
C SER A 10 12.21 17.98 19.55
N LYS A 11 13.49 17.86 19.98
CA LYS A 11 14.39 19.00 20.22
C LYS A 11 14.74 19.83 18.98
N PHE A 12 14.49 19.29 17.78
CA PHE A 12 14.71 19.95 16.50
C PHE A 12 13.40 20.39 15.84
N SER A 13 12.25 20.04 16.41
CA SER A 13 10.95 20.45 15.88
C SER A 13 10.81 21.97 15.92
N SER A 14 10.14 22.51 14.91
CA SER A 14 9.67 23.91 14.93
C SER A 14 8.42 24.08 15.81
N PHE A 15 7.79 22.98 16.22
CA PHE A 15 6.59 22.92 17.03
C PHE A 15 6.90 22.22 18.36
N VAL A 16 7.16 23.01 19.40
CA VAL A 16 7.62 22.52 20.72
C VAL A 16 6.62 21.57 21.40
N GLU A 17 5.36 21.59 20.96
CA GLU A 17 4.26 20.79 21.49
C GLU A 17 4.13 19.42 20.80
N GLU A 18 4.89 19.17 19.74
CA GLU A 18 4.85 17.91 18.99
C GLU A 18 5.95 16.93 19.46
N ASP A 19 5.56 15.68 19.66
CA ASP A 19 6.51 14.57 19.80
C ASP A 19 6.92 14.09 18.39
N GLU A 20 8.14 14.43 17.97
CA GLU A 20 8.67 14.04 16.66
C GLU A 20 9.65 12.88 16.76
N VAL A 21 9.41 11.85 15.95
CA VAL A 21 10.25 10.65 15.89
C VAL A 21 10.72 10.40 14.47
N LEU A 22 12.04 10.32 14.27
CA LEU A 22 12.66 9.96 13.00
C LEU A 22 12.87 8.45 12.92
N PHE A 23 12.32 7.80 11.89
CA PHE A 23 12.58 6.39 11.62
C PHE A 23 13.82 6.20 10.73
N SER A 24 14.51 5.07 10.91
CA SER A 24 15.61 4.69 10.02
C SER A 24 15.08 4.47 8.60
N PRO A 25 15.78 4.95 7.55
CA PRO A 25 15.41 4.66 6.17
C PRO A 25 15.23 3.16 5.94
N GLY A 26 14.16 2.78 5.23
CA GLY A 26 13.82 1.37 5.01
C GLY A 26 13.00 0.70 6.13
N SER A 27 12.73 1.41 7.23
CA SER A 27 11.81 0.89 8.26
C SER A 27 10.42 0.71 7.67
N THR A 28 9.89 -0.51 7.77
CA THR A 28 8.56 -0.85 7.28
C THR A 28 7.64 -1.14 8.46
N PHE A 29 6.41 -0.63 8.39
CA PHE A 29 5.43 -0.76 9.45
C PHE A 29 4.13 -1.36 8.93
N GLN A 30 3.54 -2.25 9.70
CA GLN A 30 2.16 -2.68 9.51
C GLN A 30 1.24 -1.71 10.25
N ILE A 31 0.27 -1.15 9.52
CA ILE A 31 -0.87 -0.45 10.13
C ILE A 31 -1.73 -1.47 10.86
N LYS A 32 -1.91 -1.28 12.16
CA LYS A 32 -2.75 -2.11 13.02
C LYS A 32 -4.15 -1.55 13.18
N ASP A 33 -4.26 -0.23 13.19
CA ASP A 33 -5.50 0.47 13.46
C ASP A 33 -5.41 1.91 12.97
N VAL A 34 -6.54 2.47 12.55
CA VAL A 34 -6.69 3.87 12.17
C VAL A 34 -7.98 4.38 12.79
N GLU A 35 -7.88 5.35 13.69
CA GLU A 35 -9.01 5.90 14.43
C GLU A 35 -9.09 7.42 14.19
N LEU A 36 -10.27 7.91 13.80
CA LEU A 36 -10.53 9.35 13.72
C LEU A 36 -10.96 9.85 15.11
N LEU A 37 -10.16 10.72 15.70
CA LEU A 37 -10.40 11.33 16.99
C LEU A 37 -11.41 12.48 16.86
N SER A 38 -12.03 12.84 17.99
CA SER A 38 -13.10 13.85 18.05
C SER A 38 -12.66 15.27 17.66
N ASP A 39 -11.36 15.55 17.73
CA ASP A 39 -10.74 16.82 17.34
C ASP A 39 -10.39 16.88 15.84
N GLY A 40 -10.70 15.83 15.08
CA GLY A 40 -10.40 15.71 13.66
C GLY A 40 -9.01 15.15 13.35
N MET A 41 -8.20 14.83 14.37
CA MET A 41 -6.93 14.15 14.17
C MET A 41 -7.12 12.64 13.96
N SER A 42 -6.18 12.00 13.27
CA SER A 42 -6.19 10.55 13.08
C SER A 42 -5.11 9.89 13.93
N LEU A 43 -5.49 8.94 14.78
CA LEU A 43 -4.56 8.08 15.52
C LEU A 43 -4.27 6.83 14.68
N ILE A 44 -3.01 6.67 14.27
CA ILE A 44 -2.55 5.51 13.49
C ILE A 44 -1.67 4.63 14.37
N LYS A 45 -2.10 3.40 14.64
CA LYS A 45 -1.32 2.43 15.41
C LYS A 45 -0.44 1.62 14.46
N LEU A 46 0.87 1.70 14.64
CA LEU A 46 1.87 1.04 13.77
C LEU A 46 2.62 -0.06 14.52
N LYS A 47 2.95 -1.15 13.82
CA LYS A 47 3.86 -2.20 14.29
C LYS A 47 5.05 -2.31 13.34
N LEU A 48 6.26 -2.15 13.86
CA LEU A 48 7.48 -2.37 13.08
C LEU A 48 7.55 -3.81 12.58
N CYS A 49 7.84 -3.98 11.30
CA CYS A 49 8.04 -5.26 10.64
C CYS A 49 9.53 -5.52 10.45
N TYR A 50 9.94 -6.79 10.64
CA TYR A 50 11.28 -7.25 10.31
C TYR A 50 11.35 -7.66 8.85
N GLU A 51 12.51 -7.50 8.22
CA GLU A 51 12.76 -7.79 6.80
C GLU A 51 12.27 -9.20 6.40
N GLU A 52 12.55 -10.22 7.22
CA GLU A 52 12.15 -11.61 6.95
C GLU A 52 10.63 -11.76 6.77
N PHE A 53 9.82 -11.07 7.58
CA PHE A 53 8.37 -11.11 7.45
C PHE A 53 7.91 -10.49 6.12
N ILE A 54 8.55 -9.40 5.71
CA ILE A 54 8.24 -8.69 4.46
C ILE A 54 8.62 -9.57 3.28
N GLU A 55 9.81 -10.17 3.30
CA GLU A 55 10.26 -11.10 2.26
C GLU A 55 9.31 -12.29 2.10
N GLN A 56 8.88 -12.90 3.21
CA GLN A 56 7.93 -14.01 3.19
C GLN A 56 6.58 -13.57 2.61
N LEU A 57 6.08 -12.40 2.99
CA LEU A 57 4.84 -11.84 2.44
C LEU A 57 4.96 -11.60 0.94
N LEU A 58 6.00 -10.89 0.50
CA LEU A 58 6.23 -10.59 -0.92
C LEU A 58 6.39 -11.87 -1.75
N LYS A 59 7.13 -12.85 -1.23
CA LYS A 59 7.29 -14.16 -1.88
C LYS A 59 5.97 -14.91 -1.99
N SER A 60 5.14 -14.86 -0.94
CA SER A 60 3.80 -15.45 -0.97
C SER A 60 2.94 -14.81 -2.07
N LEU A 61 2.95 -13.48 -2.16
CA LEU A 61 2.27 -12.74 -3.22
C LEU A 61 2.77 -13.13 -4.61
N THR A 62 4.08 -13.21 -4.81
CA THR A 62 4.66 -13.57 -6.10
C THR A 62 4.45 -15.03 -6.48
N ASN A 63 4.34 -15.94 -5.51
CA ASN A 63 4.05 -17.36 -5.79
C ASN A 63 2.57 -17.62 -6.08
N HIS A 64 1.67 -16.78 -5.56
CA HIS A 64 0.22 -16.95 -5.75
C HIS A 64 -0.26 -16.46 -7.12
N PHE A 65 0.50 -15.59 -7.79
CA PHE A 65 0.12 -14.98 -9.05
C PHE A 65 1.23 -15.06 -10.10
N ASP A 66 0.85 -15.16 -11.37
CA ASP A 66 1.81 -15.28 -12.48
C ASP A 66 2.68 -14.03 -12.69
N HIS A 67 2.31 -12.88 -12.11
CA HIS A 67 3.11 -11.66 -12.25
C HIS A 67 4.24 -11.63 -11.22
N LYS A 68 5.46 -11.33 -11.68
CA LYS A 68 6.65 -11.27 -10.81
C LYS A 68 6.64 -10.09 -9.82
N SER A 69 5.73 -9.13 -10.01
CA SER A 69 5.68 -7.89 -9.24
C SER A 69 4.67 -7.97 -8.10
N PRO A 70 5.10 -7.88 -6.83
CA PRO A 70 4.20 -7.79 -5.69
C PRO A 70 3.23 -6.61 -5.77
N LEU A 71 3.64 -5.51 -6.42
CA LEU A 71 2.79 -4.33 -6.61
C LEU A 71 1.55 -4.65 -7.43
N ILE A 72 1.73 -5.37 -8.55
CA ILE A 72 0.62 -5.78 -9.42
C ILE A 72 -0.23 -6.86 -8.73
N ASN A 73 0.44 -7.79 -8.05
CA ASN A 73 -0.23 -8.87 -7.33
C ASN A 73 -1.14 -8.38 -6.21
N PHE A 74 -0.77 -7.27 -5.55
CA PHE A 74 -1.63 -6.69 -4.53
C PHE A 74 -2.97 -6.20 -5.10
N GLY A 75 -2.96 -5.51 -6.24
CA GLY A 75 -4.21 -5.12 -6.91
C GLY A 75 -5.05 -6.33 -7.33
N GLN A 76 -4.40 -7.42 -7.76
CA GLN A 76 -5.07 -8.67 -8.11
C GLN A 76 -5.68 -9.36 -6.88
N LEU A 77 -5.02 -9.32 -5.72
CA LEU A 77 -5.58 -9.82 -4.46
C LEU A 77 -6.85 -9.07 -4.08
N LEU A 78 -6.82 -7.73 -4.15
CA LEU A 78 -8.00 -6.90 -3.84
C LEU A 78 -9.17 -7.30 -4.74
N TYR A 79 -8.90 -7.52 -6.04
CA TYR A 79 -9.89 -8.00 -6.98
C TYR A 79 -10.45 -9.38 -6.58
N GLN A 80 -9.59 -10.36 -6.29
CA GLN A 80 -10.02 -11.70 -5.88
C GLN A 80 -10.76 -11.72 -4.54
N ALA A 81 -10.49 -10.75 -3.66
CA ALA A 81 -11.22 -10.55 -2.41
C ALA A 81 -12.59 -9.85 -2.61
N ASN A 82 -13.06 -9.70 -3.85
CA ASN A 82 -14.27 -8.97 -4.23
C ASN A 82 -14.26 -7.47 -3.87
N GLN A 83 -13.07 -6.91 -3.59
CA GLN A 83 -12.91 -5.48 -3.29
C GLN A 83 -12.61 -4.71 -4.58
N TYR A 84 -13.54 -4.76 -5.54
CA TYR A 84 -13.33 -4.25 -6.89
C TYR A 84 -13.03 -2.76 -6.95
N ASP A 85 -13.64 -1.94 -6.10
CA ASP A 85 -13.38 -0.50 -6.04
C ASP A 85 -11.98 -0.21 -5.48
N ASN A 86 -11.57 -0.93 -4.43
CA ASN A 86 -10.23 -0.80 -3.85
C ASN A 86 -9.16 -1.23 -4.85
N ALA A 87 -9.39 -2.33 -5.58
CA ALA A 87 -8.47 -2.80 -6.62
C ALA A 87 -8.30 -1.74 -7.71
N GLN A 88 -9.39 -1.12 -8.16
CA GLN A 88 -9.36 -0.11 -9.21
C GLN A 88 -8.63 1.14 -8.71
N HIS A 89 -9.00 1.63 -7.54
CA HIS A 89 -8.37 2.79 -6.93
C HIS A 89 -6.87 2.58 -6.73
N TYR A 90 -6.47 1.38 -6.32
CA TYR A 90 -5.05 1.05 -6.16
C TYR A 90 -4.29 1.04 -7.50
N TYR A 91 -4.86 0.47 -8.56
CA TYR A 91 -4.23 0.51 -9.88
C TYR A 91 -4.17 1.94 -10.47
N GLU A 92 -5.20 2.76 -10.24
CA GLU A 92 -5.18 4.19 -10.60
C GLU A 92 -4.12 4.96 -9.79
N PHE A 93 -3.97 4.66 -8.51
CA PHE A 93 -2.91 5.20 -7.67
C PHE A 93 -1.52 4.84 -8.20
N LEU A 94 -1.30 3.58 -8.61
CA LEU A 94 -0.03 3.17 -9.21
C LEU A 94 0.26 3.93 -10.51
N MET A 95 -0.75 4.16 -11.36
CA MET A 95 -0.61 4.95 -12.59
C MET A 95 -0.22 6.40 -12.35
N ASN A 96 -0.72 6.99 -11.27
CA ASN A 96 -0.42 8.38 -10.91
C ASN A 96 0.93 8.54 -10.20
N THR A 97 1.43 7.45 -9.60
CA THR A 97 2.67 7.48 -8.79
C THR A 97 3.89 7.04 -9.58
N LEU A 98 3.74 6.05 -10.47
CA LEU A 98 4.84 5.53 -11.25
C LEU A 98 5.12 6.42 -12.47
N PRO A 99 6.39 6.50 -12.92
CA PRO A 99 6.74 7.12 -14.20
C PRO A 99 5.93 6.50 -15.35
N SER A 100 5.59 7.31 -16.36
CA SER A 100 4.79 6.85 -17.51
C SER A 100 5.53 5.85 -18.41
N ASP A 101 6.85 5.76 -18.31
CA ASP A 101 7.72 4.79 -18.97
C ASP A 101 8.06 3.58 -18.10
N HIS A 102 7.42 3.45 -16.92
CA HIS A 102 7.64 2.31 -16.03
C HIS A 102 7.21 1.00 -16.70
N GLU A 103 7.97 -0.09 -16.50
CA GLU A 103 7.75 -1.38 -17.17
C GLU A 103 6.35 -1.97 -16.94
N TYR A 104 5.72 -1.65 -15.81
CA TYR A 104 4.37 -2.11 -15.47
C TYR A 104 3.23 -1.25 -16.00
N TYR A 105 3.50 -0.10 -16.62
CA TYR A 105 2.46 0.85 -17.05
C TYR A 105 1.47 0.20 -18.03
N SER A 106 1.95 -0.59 -18.99
CA SER A 106 1.08 -1.34 -19.92
C SER A 106 0.21 -2.37 -19.20
N LEU A 107 0.79 -3.10 -18.23
CA LEU A 107 0.09 -4.14 -17.49
C LEU A 107 -0.99 -3.54 -16.58
N ILE A 108 -0.71 -2.42 -15.91
CA ILE A 108 -1.69 -1.73 -15.06
C ILE A 108 -2.88 -1.23 -15.90
N ASN A 109 -2.62 -0.65 -17.08
CA ASN A 109 -3.68 -0.24 -18.01
C ASN A 109 -4.55 -1.41 -18.45
N GLU A 110 -3.95 -2.56 -18.78
CA GLU A 110 -4.69 -3.77 -19.15
C GLU A 110 -5.64 -4.20 -18.02
N LYS A 111 -5.16 -4.25 -16.77
CA LYS A 111 -5.98 -4.58 -15.59
C LYS A 111 -7.16 -3.62 -15.43
N LEU A 112 -6.92 -2.31 -15.54
CA LEU A 112 -7.97 -1.30 -15.44
C LEU A 112 -9.03 -1.42 -16.55
N ILE A 113 -8.60 -1.69 -17.79
CA ILE A 113 -9.52 -1.89 -18.93
C ILE A 113 -10.38 -3.14 -18.70
N ASN A 114 -9.77 -4.26 -18.29
CA ASN A 114 -10.49 -5.50 -18.02
C ASN A 114 -11.56 -5.32 -16.93
N MET A 115 -11.20 -4.65 -15.84
CA MET A 115 -12.15 -4.34 -14.75
C MET A 115 -13.33 -3.47 -15.21
N LYS A 116 -13.09 -2.47 -16.07
CA LYS A 116 -14.16 -1.65 -16.66
C LYS A 116 -15.08 -2.47 -17.57
N ASN A 117 -14.51 -3.35 -18.38
CA ASN A 117 -15.27 -4.20 -19.30
C ASN A 117 -16.16 -5.21 -18.57
N GLU A 118 -15.69 -5.77 -17.44
CA GLU A 118 -16.48 -6.69 -16.62
C GLU A 118 -17.65 -6.01 -15.93
N ARG A 119 -17.46 -4.78 -15.42
CA ARG A 119 -18.56 -3.96 -14.89
C ARG A 119 -19.62 -3.69 -15.95
N SER A 120 -19.22 -3.35 -17.17
CA SER A 120 -20.15 -3.09 -18.29
C SER A 120 -20.97 -4.32 -18.69
N LYS A 121 -20.44 -5.55 -18.54
CA LYS A 121 -21.18 -6.78 -18.84
C LYS A 121 -22.28 -7.08 -17.82
N ILE A 122 -22.10 -6.70 -16.56
CA ILE A 122 -23.11 -6.90 -15.50
C ILE A 122 -24.38 -6.08 -15.80
N TYR A 123 -24.23 -4.87 -16.36
CA TYR A 123 -25.37 -4.01 -16.72
C TYR A 123 -26.17 -4.46 -17.95
N ILE A 124 -25.66 -5.40 -18.75
CA ILE A 124 -26.39 -5.93 -19.93
C ILE A 124 -27.25 -7.16 -19.54
N LEU A 125 -26.98 -7.75 -18.37
CA LEU A 125 -27.63 -8.98 -17.89
C LEU A 125 -28.67 -8.72 -16.78
N LEU A 126 -28.98 -7.46 -16.47
CA LEU A 126 -30.04 -7.00 -15.56
C LEU A 126 -31.06 -6.18 -16.33
#